data_AF-A0A9D5UFG9-F1
#
_entry.id   AF-A0A9D5UFG9-F1
#
_cell.length_a   1.000
_cell.length_b   1.000
_cell.length_c   1.000
_cell.angle_alpha   90.00
_cell.angle_beta   90.00
_cell.angle_gamma   90.00
#
_symmetry.space_group_name_H-M   'P 1'
#
loop_
_entity.id
_entity.type
_entity.pdbx_description
1 polymer ?
#
loop_
_entity_poly.entity_id
_entity_poly.type
_entity_poly.pdbx_seq_one_letter_code
_entity_poly.pdbx_strand_id
1 'polypeptide(L)'
;MINAPANKPPVIQSDSPTIDALGLESPAGIPSTIDVSNLPRQVTGVSFEPKTIPLPPLKVAPRKLSTQAQISADNEKIRTKAKEQQEMSAKMMLIMNSDLSRTEFMERMMTLLYSAGLLAGGVVLTIFTGPVGVIVLVIAGGSFAMSAVDACVSYKDWRNRANGKEGFTHRGDSLAKLIDAAQKHFGVEDSQKREKYADRASLAIRLVIAPFTAMHTAPHAHHPENPELKIDPVRLQEIRKDVHDKFHGRDIELSDLETLLPQGALPRDGVQDDWFAREKSKLSSDFEERLHDLNQFAERRIAERLTADEARLQAEEAENERLAAAEAEELVRIEEGFDLVGDELLAEAKSKEPNVASRSRRDSIASVTSVASVKSR
;
A
#
# COMPACT_ATOMS: atom_id res chain seq x y z
N MET A 1 -51.68 -10.09 -51.61
CA MET A 1 -51.08 -11.44 -51.62
C MET A 1 -49.65 -11.30 -52.12
N ILE A 2 -48.69 -11.27 -51.22
CA ILE A 2 -47.26 -11.16 -51.54
C ILE A 2 -46.59 -12.32 -50.79
N ASN A 3 -46.03 -13.26 -51.54
CA ASN A 3 -45.35 -14.44 -51.00
C ASN A 3 -44.00 -14.03 -50.39
N ALA A 4 -43.75 -14.46 -49.16
CA ALA A 4 -42.44 -14.37 -48.51
C ALA A 4 -41.46 -15.38 -49.14
N PRO A 5 -40.22 -15.00 -49.46
CA PRO A 5 -39.21 -15.96 -49.91
C PRO A 5 -38.63 -16.74 -48.72
N ALA A 6 -38.47 -18.04 -48.95
CA ALA A 6 -37.92 -19.01 -48.00
C ALA A 6 -36.42 -18.74 -47.74
N ASN A 7 -36.07 -18.68 -46.46
CA ASN A 7 -34.72 -18.49 -45.96
C ASN A 7 -33.95 -19.82 -46.07
N LYS A 8 -32.93 -19.89 -46.93
CA LYS A 8 -31.94 -20.99 -46.93
C LYS A 8 -30.76 -20.59 -46.04
N PRO A 9 -30.22 -21.49 -45.20
CA PRO A 9 -29.04 -21.20 -44.39
C PRO A 9 -27.79 -21.04 -45.27
N PRO A 10 -26.82 -20.22 -44.84
CA PRO A 10 -25.60 -19.95 -45.60
C PRO A 10 -24.69 -21.18 -45.66
N VAL A 11 -24.17 -21.44 -46.86
CA VAL A 11 -23.09 -22.40 -47.12
C VAL A 11 -21.79 -21.77 -46.64
N ILE A 12 -21.16 -22.35 -45.63
CA ILE A 12 -19.82 -21.98 -45.18
C ILE A 12 -18.83 -22.66 -46.13
N GLN A 13 -18.26 -21.90 -47.06
CA GLN A 13 -17.05 -22.29 -47.79
C GLN A 13 -15.84 -21.98 -46.90
N SER A 14 -15.16 -23.03 -46.42
CA SER A 14 -13.86 -22.90 -45.76
C SER A 14 -12.78 -22.88 -46.84
N ASP A 15 -12.38 -21.70 -47.27
CA ASP A 15 -11.15 -21.51 -48.03
C ASP A 15 -9.98 -21.53 -47.04
N SER A 16 -9.47 -22.72 -46.75
CA SER A 16 -8.16 -22.86 -46.08
C SER A 16 -7.07 -22.49 -47.08
N PRO A 17 -6.19 -21.51 -46.77
CA PRO A 17 -5.02 -21.25 -47.60
C PRO A 17 -4.02 -22.41 -47.46
N THR A 18 -3.65 -22.95 -48.61
CA THR A 18 -2.57 -23.91 -48.84
C THR A 18 -1.25 -23.38 -48.26
N ILE A 19 -0.74 -24.04 -47.23
CA ILE A 19 0.63 -23.84 -46.72
C ILE A 19 1.55 -24.71 -47.58
N ASP A 20 1.91 -24.21 -48.77
CA ASP A 20 2.96 -24.76 -49.63
C ASP A 20 3.93 -23.63 -49.99
N ALA A 21 4.66 -23.09 -49.01
CA ALA A 21 5.67 -22.05 -49.29
C ALA A 21 6.80 -21.90 -48.26
N LEU A 22 6.94 -22.78 -47.26
CA LEU A 22 8.07 -22.70 -46.33
C LEU A 22 8.82 -24.02 -46.31
N GLY A 23 9.81 -24.11 -47.19
CA GLY A 23 10.81 -25.16 -47.24
C GLY A 23 11.62 -25.21 -45.95
N LEU A 24 11.07 -25.91 -44.95
CA LEU A 24 11.80 -26.33 -43.76
C LEU A 24 12.00 -27.84 -43.87
N GLU A 25 13.18 -28.21 -44.33
CA GLU A 25 13.70 -29.56 -44.20
C GLU A 25 13.73 -29.92 -42.70
N SER A 26 12.99 -30.97 -42.34
CA SER A 26 12.98 -31.54 -41.00
C SER A 26 14.07 -32.60 -40.90
N PRO A 27 15.11 -32.45 -40.04
CA PRO A 27 16.05 -33.50 -39.76
C PRO A 27 15.63 -34.21 -38.46
N ALA A 28 14.69 -35.15 -38.56
CA ALA A 28 14.57 -36.33 -37.70
C ALA A 28 13.23 -37.03 -37.98
N GLY A 29 13.29 -38.17 -38.64
CA GLY A 29 12.12 -38.99 -38.95
C GLY A 29 11.46 -39.54 -37.69
N ILE A 30 10.25 -39.08 -37.42
CA ILE A 30 9.30 -39.79 -36.56
C ILE A 30 8.49 -40.71 -37.48
N PRO A 31 8.55 -42.05 -37.31
CA PRO A 31 7.79 -42.97 -38.14
C PRO A 31 6.28 -42.80 -37.89
N SER A 32 5.52 -42.51 -38.94
CA SER A 32 4.08 -42.22 -38.93
C SER A 32 3.18 -43.47 -38.87
N THR A 33 3.71 -44.61 -38.44
CA THR A 33 2.95 -45.86 -38.32
C THR A 33 3.38 -46.58 -37.05
N ILE A 34 2.62 -46.40 -35.98
CA ILE A 34 2.65 -47.34 -34.86
C ILE A 34 1.92 -48.58 -35.36
N ASP A 35 2.69 -49.60 -35.73
CA ASP A 35 2.17 -50.90 -36.11
C ASP A 35 1.61 -51.60 -34.86
N VAL A 36 0.28 -51.53 -34.72
CA VAL A 36 -0.47 -52.10 -33.59
C VAL A 36 -0.57 -53.63 -33.69
N SER A 37 -0.04 -54.25 -34.75
CA SER A 37 -0.12 -55.70 -34.97
C SER A 37 0.85 -56.53 -34.12
N ASN A 38 1.75 -55.89 -33.37
CA ASN A 38 2.74 -56.55 -32.51
C ASN A 38 2.54 -56.31 -31.00
N LEU A 39 1.32 -55.95 -30.56
CA LEU A 39 1.00 -56.02 -29.14
C LEU A 39 0.99 -57.50 -28.69
N PRO A 40 1.69 -57.88 -27.61
CA PRO A 40 1.66 -59.23 -27.09
C PRO A 40 0.20 -59.60 -26.79
N ARG A 41 -0.23 -60.65 -27.49
CA ARG A 41 -1.53 -61.33 -27.36
C ARG A 41 -1.97 -61.32 -25.89
N GLN A 42 -3.13 -60.74 -25.61
CA GLN A 42 -3.80 -60.85 -24.32
C GLN A 42 -3.73 -62.31 -23.86
N VAL A 43 -3.10 -62.54 -22.72
CA VAL A 43 -3.11 -63.84 -22.05
C VAL A 43 -4.51 -64.03 -21.46
N THR A 44 -5.46 -64.42 -22.32
CA THR A 44 -6.74 -64.99 -21.92
C THR A 44 -6.44 -66.39 -21.39
N GLY A 45 -6.19 -66.50 -20.09
CA GLY A 45 -5.86 -67.80 -19.50
C GLY A 45 -5.52 -67.82 -18.02
N VAL A 46 -5.44 -66.68 -17.34
CA VAL A 46 -5.38 -66.69 -15.86
C VAL A 46 -6.81 -66.50 -15.36
N SER A 47 -7.48 -67.63 -15.10
CA SER A 47 -8.65 -67.67 -14.23
C SER A 47 -8.22 -67.12 -12.87
N PHE A 48 -8.37 -65.81 -12.68
CA PHE A 48 -8.46 -65.24 -11.35
C PHE A 48 -9.74 -65.82 -10.77
N GLU A 49 -9.63 -66.92 -10.03
CA GLU A 49 -10.57 -67.19 -8.96
C GLU A 49 -10.24 -66.17 -7.88
N PRO A 50 -10.99 -65.07 -7.71
CA PRO A 50 -10.82 -64.23 -6.55
C PRO A 50 -11.13 -65.13 -5.36
N LYS A 51 -10.09 -65.63 -4.68
CA LYS A 51 -10.23 -66.17 -3.34
C LYS A 51 -10.81 -65.05 -2.51
N THR A 52 -12.13 -65.07 -2.35
CA THR A 52 -12.89 -64.26 -1.41
C THR A 52 -12.36 -64.65 -0.04
N ILE A 53 -11.29 -63.98 0.40
CA ILE A 53 -10.87 -64.03 1.78
C ILE A 53 -12.04 -63.41 2.55
N PRO A 54 -12.79 -64.19 3.36
CA PRO A 54 -13.86 -63.63 4.14
C PRO A 54 -13.23 -62.62 5.09
N LEU A 55 -13.44 -61.34 4.81
CA LEU A 55 -13.06 -60.27 5.72
C LEU A 55 -13.70 -60.62 7.07
N PRO A 56 -12.93 -60.70 8.16
CA PRO A 56 -13.50 -60.93 9.48
C PRO A 56 -14.59 -59.89 9.70
N PRO A 57 -15.76 -60.27 10.24
CA PRO A 57 -16.87 -59.35 10.41
C PRO A 57 -16.33 -58.13 11.13
N LEU A 58 -16.34 -56.99 10.43
CA LEU A 58 -15.89 -55.73 10.97
C LEU A 58 -16.68 -55.57 12.28
N LYS A 59 -16.00 -55.69 13.42
CA LYS A 59 -16.58 -55.32 14.72
C LYS A 59 -16.72 -53.81 14.69
N VAL A 60 -17.78 -53.35 14.02
CA VAL A 60 -18.22 -51.97 14.09
C VAL A 60 -18.73 -51.82 15.52
N ALA A 61 -17.82 -51.46 16.43
CA ALA A 61 -18.22 -51.03 17.76
C ALA A 61 -19.28 -49.95 17.55
N PRO A 62 -20.46 -50.04 18.19
CA PRO A 62 -21.52 -49.07 18.00
C PRO A 62 -20.96 -47.70 18.37
N ARG A 63 -20.63 -46.92 17.33
CA ARG A 63 -20.09 -45.56 17.48
C ARG A 63 -21.18 -44.81 18.23
N LYS A 64 -20.87 -44.38 19.45
CA LYS A 64 -21.85 -43.81 20.38
C LYS A 64 -22.60 -42.69 19.65
N LEU A 65 -23.91 -42.87 19.43
CA LEU A 65 -24.78 -41.87 18.76
C LEU A 65 -24.70 -40.49 19.43
N SER A 66 -24.29 -40.43 20.71
CA SER A 66 -24.06 -39.19 21.44
C SER A 66 -23.02 -38.28 20.78
N THR A 67 -22.01 -38.83 20.10
CA THR A 67 -20.95 -38.04 19.45
C THR A 67 -21.44 -37.37 18.17
N GLN A 68 -22.41 -37.97 17.45
CA GLN A 68 -22.92 -37.42 16.19
C GLN A 68 -23.84 -36.21 16.42
N ALA A 69 -24.68 -36.26 17.46
CA ALA A 69 -25.51 -35.12 17.86
C ALA A 69 -24.65 -33.90 18.31
N GLN A 70 -23.52 -34.17 18.96
CA GLN A 70 -22.59 -33.14 19.40
C GLN A 70 -21.84 -32.51 18.21
N ILE A 71 -21.41 -33.32 17.23
CA ILE A 71 -20.81 -32.83 15.99
C ILE A 71 -21.78 -31.95 15.19
N SER A 72 -23.06 -32.31 15.11
CA SER A 72 -24.06 -31.46 14.43
C SER A 72 -24.28 -30.12 15.14
N ALA A 73 -24.34 -30.12 16.47
CA ALA A 73 -24.50 -28.90 17.25
C ALA A 73 -23.27 -27.98 17.15
N ASP A 74 -22.06 -28.54 17.09
CA ASP A 74 -20.83 -27.76 16.92
C ASP A 74 -20.70 -27.19 15.50
N ASN A 75 -21.11 -27.92 14.47
CA ASN A 75 -21.14 -27.40 13.10
C ASN A 75 -22.11 -26.23 12.92
N GLU A 76 -23.25 -26.25 13.61
CA GLU A 76 -24.18 -25.12 13.59
C GLU A 76 -23.58 -23.86 14.23
N LYS A 77 -22.88 -24.00 15.37
CA LYS A 77 -22.14 -22.90 16.01
C LYS A 77 -21.00 -22.34 15.15
N ILE A 78 -20.33 -23.19 14.36
CA ILE A 78 -19.31 -22.73 13.41
C ILE A 78 -19.96 -21.91 12.29
N ARG A 79 -21.10 -22.36 11.77
CA ARG A 79 -21.83 -21.65 10.71
C ARG A 79 -22.34 -20.28 11.19
N THR A 80 -22.85 -20.18 12.42
CA THR A 80 -23.30 -18.89 12.97
C THR A 80 -22.13 -17.94 13.17
N LYS A 81 -21.02 -18.41 13.75
CA LYS A 81 -19.79 -17.60 13.89
C LYS A 81 -19.21 -17.15 12.55
N ALA A 82 -19.20 -18.02 11.54
CA ALA A 82 -18.73 -17.67 10.20
C ALA A 82 -19.61 -16.58 9.56
N LYS A 83 -20.93 -16.65 9.74
CA LYS A 83 -21.85 -15.58 9.28
C LYS A 83 -21.62 -14.26 10.01
N GLU A 84 -21.48 -14.29 11.33
CA GLU A 84 -21.17 -13.08 12.13
C GLU A 84 -19.83 -12.45 11.71
N GLN A 85 -18.81 -13.27 11.42
CA GLN A 85 -17.53 -12.79 10.90
C GLN A 85 -17.64 -12.23 9.48
N GLN A 86 -18.44 -12.83 8.60
CA GLN A 86 -18.72 -12.29 7.27
C GLN A 86 -19.43 -10.93 7.34
N GLU A 87 -20.41 -10.80 8.23
CA GLU A 87 -21.10 -9.51 8.43
C GLU A 87 -20.19 -8.44 9.03
N MET A 88 -19.32 -8.82 9.98
CA MET A 88 -18.36 -7.90 10.59
C MET A 88 -17.29 -7.46 9.58
N SER A 89 -16.74 -8.39 8.80
CA SER A 89 -15.76 -8.07 7.74
C SER A 89 -16.37 -7.22 6.62
N ALA A 90 -17.63 -7.46 6.23
CA ALA A 90 -18.34 -6.61 5.28
C ALA A 90 -18.50 -5.17 5.81
N LYS A 91 -18.90 -5.00 7.07
CA LYS A 91 -19.00 -3.67 7.71
C LYS A 91 -17.62 -2.99 7.81
N MET A 92 -16.58 -3.73 8.20
CA MET A 92 -15.21 -3.22 8.27
C MET A 92 -14.71 -2.76 6.90
N MET A 93 -14.97 -3.54 5.84
CA MET A 93 -14.61 -3.18 4.46
C MET A 93 -15.33 -1.91 3.99
N LEU A 94 -16.59 -1.69 4.37
CA LEU A 94 -17.30 -0.45 4.02
C LEU A 94 -16.65 0.78 4.67
N ILE A 95 -16.27 0.67 5.94
CA ILE A 95 -15.61 1.77 6.68
C ILE A 95 -14.20 2.02 6.10
N MET A 96 -13.42 0.96 5.87
CA MET A 96 -12.08 1.10 5.29
C MET A 96 -12.12 1.66 3.87
N ASN A 97 -13.14 1.33 3.08
CA ASN A 97 -13.28 1.84 1.72
C ASN A 97 -13.59 3.33 1.68
N SER A 98 -14.39 3.86 2.62
CA SER A 98 -14.69 5.29 2.69
C SER A 98 -13.44 6.07 3.10
N ASP A 99 -12.69 5.59 4.10
CA ASP A 99 -11.44 6.21 4.54
C ASP A 99 -10.37 6.23 3.44
N LEU A 100 -10.19 5.12 2.71
CA LEU A 100 -9.21 5.04 1.62
C LEU A 100 -9.58 5.96 0.45
N SER A 101 -10.88 6.12 0.17
CA SER A 101 -11.31 7.08 -0.85
C SER A 101 -11.15 8.54 -0.41
N ARG A 102 -11.23 8.82 0.90
CA ARG A 102 -11.00 10.15 1.46
C ARG A 102 -9.54 10.55 1.35
N THR A 103 -8.61 9.63 1.67
CA THR A 103 -7.17 9.89 1.54
C THR A 103 -6.78 10.13 0.08
N GLU A 104 -7.28 9.29 -0.83
CA GLU A 104 -7.07 9.46 -2.28
C GLU A 104 -7.61 10.81 -2.78
N PHE A 105 -8.79 11.23 -2.32
CA PHE A 105 -9.32 12.56 -2.63
C PHE A 105 -8.43 13.69 -2.09
N MET A 106 -7.97 13.60 -0.84
CA MET A 106 -7.09 14.62 -0.26
C MET A 106 -5.76 14.72 -1.01
N GLU A 107 -5.19 13.59 -1.44
CA GLU A 107 -3.99 13.55 -2.25
C GLU A 107 -4.20 14.27 -3.59
N ARG A 108 -5.29 13.99 -4.31
CA ARG A 108 -5.62 14.71 -5.56
C ARG A 108 -5.91 16.19 -5.34
N MET A 109 -6.50 16.57 -4.21
CA MET A 109 -6.70 17.97 -3.85
C MET A 109 -5.38 18.70 -3.63
N MET A 110 -4.40 18.07 -2.99
CA MET A 110 -3.06 18.65 -2.82
C MET A 110 -2.36 18.80 -4.17
N THR A 111 -2.44 17.80 -5.05
CA THR A 111 -1.91 17.90 -6.42
C THR A 111 -2.56 19.03 -7.21
N LEU A 112 -3.87 19.22 -7.07
CA LEU A 112 -4.58 20.36 -7.64
C LEU A 112 -4.02 21.69 -7.11
N LEU A 113 -3.80 21.81 -5.81
CA LEU A 113 -3.25 23.02 -5.20
C LEU A 113 -1.82 23.31 -5.69
N TYR A 114 -0.96 22.29 -5.80
CA TYR A 114 0.37 22.43 -6.40
C TYR A 114 0.31 22.87 -7.85
N SER A 115 -0.57 22.27 -8.66
CA SER A 115 -0.74 22.66 -10.06
C SER A 115 -1.29 24.09 -10.22
N ALA A 116 -2.15 24.55 -9.30
CA ALA A 116 -2.63 25.92 -9.25
C ALA A 116 -1.48 26.90 -8.95
N GLY A 117 -0.59 26.53 -8.04
CA GLY A 117 0.64 27.28 -7.75
C GLY A 117 1.57 27.36 -8.97
N LEU A 118 1.78 26.24 -9.68
CA LEU A 118 2.55 26.21 -10.93
C LEU A 118 1.92 27.08 -12.01
N LEU A 119 0.59 27.07 -12.15
CA LEU A 119 -0.12 27.92 -13.09
C LEU A 119 0.08 29.41 -12.77
N ALA A 120 -0.08 29.80 -11.50
CA ALA A 120 0.14 31.17 -11.06
C ALA A 120 1.59 31.62 -11.31
N GLY A 121 2.57 30.76 -10.99
CA GLY A 121 3.98 31.00 -11.30
C GLY A 121 4.24 31.13 -12.81
N GLY A 122 3.60 30.29 -13.62
CA GLY A 122 3.66 30.36 -15.09
C GLY A 122 3.11 31.68 -15.64
N VAL A 123 2.01 32.20 -15.10
CA VAL A 123 1.46 33.52 -15.48
C VAL A 123 2.47 34.62 -15.17
N VAL A 124 3.03 34.64 -13.96
CA VAL A 124 4.04 35.63 -13.55
C VAL A 124 5.27 35.55 -14.46
N LEU A 125 5.80 34.35 -14.71
CA LEU A 125 6.94 34.14 -15.59
C LEU A 125 6.66 34.62 -17.02
N THR A 126 5.44 34.40 -17.53
CA THR A 126 5.03 34.86 -18.87
C THR A 126 5.03 36.39 -18.97
N ILE A 127 4.61 37.09 -17.92
CA ILE A 127 4.66 38.56 -17.88
C ILE A 127 6.10 39.06 -17.98
N PHE A 128 7.06 38.40 -17.32
CA PHE A 128 8.46 38.82 -17.30
C PHE A 128 9.27 38.39 -18.54
N THR A 129 8.98 37.21 -19.10
CA THR A 129 9.77 36.60 -20.18
C THR A 129 9.13 36.72 -21.57
N GLY A 130 7.88 37.18 -21.64
CA GLY A 130 7.14 37.35 -22.89
C GLY A 130 6.85 36.00 -23.58
N PRO A 131 7.14 35.84 -24.88
CA PRO A 131 6.69 34.69 -25.66
C PRO A 131 7.26 33.34 -25.20
N VAL A 132 8.43 33.33 -24.55
CA VAL A 132 9.03 32.09 -24.01
C VAL A 132 8.19 31.53 -22.85
N GLY A 133 7.58 32.39 -22.04
CA GLY A 133 6.74 31.95 -20.92
C GLY A 133 5.42 31.31 -21.35
N VAL A 134 4.94 31.56 -22.58
CA VAL A 134 3.70 30.97 -23.11
C VAL A 134 3.78 29.45 -23.13
N ILE A 135 4.94 28.86 -23.44
CA ILE A 135 5.11 27.40 -23.44
C ILE A 135 4.91 26.83 -22.03
N VAL A 136 5.51 27.48 -21.01
CA VAL A 136 5.36 27.08 -19.60
C VAL A 136 3.92 27.24 -19.15
N LEU A 137 3.24 28.31 -19.57
CA LEU A 137 1.83 28.54 -19.25
C LEU A 137 0.92 27.47 -19.84
N VAL A 138 1.17 27.02 -21.07
CA VAL A 138 0.40 25.92 -21.71
C VAL A 138 0.58 24.61 -20.95
N ILE A 139 1.82 24.27 -20.57
CA ILE A 139 2.11 23.05 -19.81
C ILE A 139 1.47 23.10 -18.41
N ALA A 140 1.60 24.24 -17.72
CA ALA A 140 0.99 24.45 -16.41
C ALA A 140 -0.54 24.43 -16.48
N GLY A 141 -1.11 25.02 -17.53
CA GLY A 141 -2.55 25.00 -17.82
C GLY A 141 -3.08 23.59 -18.05
N GLY A 142 -2.38 22.79 -18.86
CA GLY A 142 -2.71 21.39 -19.08
C GLY A 142 -2.64 20.55 -17.80
N SER A 143 -1.58 20.75 -17.00
CA SER A 143 -1.40 20.06 -15.72
C SER A 143 -2.49 20.42 -14.70
N PHE A 144 -2.87 21.70 -14.63
CA PHE A 144 -3.96 22.18 -13.77
C PHE A 144 -5.31 21.61 -14.19
N ALA A 145 -5.62 21.66 -15.49
CA ALA A 145 -6.88 21.14 -16.02
C ALA A 145 -7.03 19.63 -15.73
N MET A 146 -5.96 18.84 -15.94
CA MET A 146 -5.96 17.42 -15.56
C MET A 146 -6.17 17.23 -14.07
N SER A 147 -5.42 17.94 -13.22
CA SER A 147 -5.52 17.80 -11.76
C SER A 147 -6.91 18.17 -11.25
N ALA A 148 -7.59 19.13 -11.89
CA ALA A 148 -8.95 19.52 -11.55
C ALA A 148 -9.97 18.40 -11.89
N VAL A 149 -9.79 17.74 -13.04
CA VAL A 149 -10.61 16.58 -13.42
C VAL A 149 -10.38 15.43 -12.44
N ASP A 150 -9.13 15.12 -12.10
CA ASP A 150 -8.76 14.09 -11.12
C ASP A 150 -9.42 14.34 -9.76
N ALA A 151 -9.27 15.55 -9.22
CA ALA A 151 -9.87 15.94 -7.95
C ALA A 151 -11.40 15.85 -7.97
N CYS A 152 -12.04 16.24 -9.08
CA CYS A 152 -13.51 16.15 -9.22
C CYS A 152 -14.00 14.70 -9.26
N VAL A 153 -13.29 13.83 -9.98
CA VAL A 153 -13.62 12.40 -10.08
C VAL A 153 -13.41 11.71 -8.72
N SER A 154 -12.29 11.99 -8.04
CA SER A 154 -12.03 11.45 -6.70
C SER A 154 -13.03 11.97 -5.67
N TYR A 155 -13.44 13.24 -5.75
CA TYR A 155 -14.51 13.78 -4.91
C TYR A 155 -15.83 13.04 -5.11
N LYS A 156 -16.23 12.80 -6.37
CA LYS A 156 -17.44 12.02 -6.69
C LYS A 156 -17.33 10.58 -6.18
N ASP A 157 -16.16 9.93 -6.31
CA ASP A 157 -15.95 8.58 -5.80
C ASP A 157 -16.10 8.50 -4.28
N TRP A 158 -15.40 9.40 -3.58
CA TRP A 158 -15.50 9.52 -2.12
C TRP A 158 -16.94 9.77 -1.68
N ARG A 159 -17.66 10.68 -2.34
CA ARG A 159 -19.05 10.98 -2.03
C ARG A 159 -19.98 9.79 -2.30
N ASN A 160 -19.76 9.01 -3.35
CA ASN A 160 -20.55 7.81 -3.61
C ASN A 160 -20.32 6.76 -2.52
N ARG A 161 -19.06 6.46 -2.19
CA ARG A 161 -18.69 5.51 -1.13
C ARG A 161 -19.17 5.95 0.25
N ALA A 162 -19.10 7.24 0.57
CA ALA A 162 -19.62 7.80 1.81
C ALA A 162 -21.14 7.66 1.95
N ASN A 163 -21.88 7.58 0.83
CA ASN A 163 -23.32 7.32 0.79
C ASN A 163 -23.66 5.81 0.69
N GLY A 164 -22.67 4.92 0.85
CA GLY A 164 -22.87 3.47 0.73
C GLY A 164 -23.13 2.99 -0.70
N LYS A 165 -22.87 3.81 -1.72
CA LYS A 165 -22.94 3.39 -3.12
C LYS A 165 -21.62 2.74 -3.53
N GLU A 166 -21.70 1.84 -4.51
CA GLU A 166 -20.53 1.29 -5.17
C GLU A 166 -19.67 2.43 -5.75
N GLY A 167 -18.39 2.44 -5.40
CA GLY A 167 -17.43 3.37 -5.98
C GLY A 167 -17.16 3.04 -7.44
N PHE A 168 -16.43 3.91 -8.12
CA PHE A 168 -15.96 3.62 -9.47
C PHE A 168 -14.97 2.44 -9.47
N THR A 169 -15.05 1.59 -10.50
CA THR A 169 -14.24 0.37 -10.69
C THR A 169 -12.74 0.63 -10.77
N HIS A 170 -12.31 1.66 -11.52
CA HIS A 170 -10.89 1.98 -11.65
C HIS A 170 -10.44 2.91 -10.50
N ARG A 171 -9.78 2.41 -9.47
CA ARG A 171 -9.17 3.30 -8.45
C ARG A 171 -7.96 4.02 -9.06
N GLY A 172 -7.79 5.31 -8.80
CA GLY A 172 -6.57 6.05 -9.17
C GLY A 172 -6.44 6.62 -10.59
N ASP A 173 -7.22 6.19 -11.59
CA ASP A 173 -7.17 6.76 -12.95
C ASP A 173 -8.51 7.36 -13.44
N SER A 174 -8.69 8.65 -13.17
CA SER A 174 -9.76 9.52 -13.66
C SER A 174 -9.81 9.68 -15.18
N LEU A 175 -8.66 9.69 -15.84
CA LEU A 175 -8.58 9.94 -17.28
C LEU A 175 -8.92 8.66 -18.04
N ALA A 176 -8.45 7.50 -17.56
CA ALA A 176 -8.90 6.21 -18.07
C ALA A 176 -10.43 6.08 -17.92
N LYS A 177 -11.03 6.48 -16.80
CA LYS A 177 -12.50 6.51 -16.66
C LYS A 177 -13.20 7.43 -17.66
N LEU A 178 -12.65 8.62 -17.89
CA LEU A 178 -13.23 9.56 -18.84
C LEU A 178 -13.18 8.99 -20.26
N ILE A 179 -12.06 8.36 -20.62
CA ILE A 179 -11.87 7.70 -21.91
C ILE A 179 -12.77 6.48 -22.04
N ASP A 180 -12.89 5.64 -21.00
CA ASP A 180 -13.80 4.49 -20.98
C ASP A 180 -15.26 4.94 -21.13
N ALA A 181 -15.68 5.98 -20.41
CA ALA A 181 -17.01 6.57 -20.54
C ALA A 181 -17.25 7.14 -21.94
N ALA A 182 -16.27 7.82 -22.52
CA ALA A 182 -16.35 8.33 -23.88
C ALA A 182 -16.46 7.17 -24.90
N GLN A 183 -15.60 6.15 -24.79
CA GLN A 183 -15.62 4.97 -25.66
C GLN A 183 -16.93 4.19 -25.55
N LYS A 184 -17.54 4.13 -24.36
CA LYS A 184 -18.87 3.56 -24.16
C LYS A 184 -19.94 4.37 -24.87
N HIS A 185 -19.86 5.70 -24.85
CA HIS A 185 -20.74 6.57 -25.65
C HIS A 185 -20.56 6.39 -27.16
N PHE A 186 -19.37 6.01 -27.62
CA PHE A 186 -19.09 5.71 -29.03
C PHE A 186 -19.40 4.25 -29.44
N GLY A 187 -20.03 3.45 -28.57
CA GLY A 187 -20.51 2.11 -28.92
C GLY A 187 -19.44 1.02 -28.95
N VAL A 188 -18.30 1.22 -28.26
CA VAL A 188 -17.31 0.14 -28.09
C VAL A 188 -17.83 -0.87 -27.07
N GLU A 189 -18.35 -2.00 -27.55
CA GLU A 189 -18.98 -3.05 -26.72
C GLU A 189 -17.98 -3.89 -25.91
N ASP A 190 -16.77 -4.10 -26.45
CA ASP A 190 -15.73 -4.94 -25.84
C ASP A 190 -15.08 -4.23 -24.64
N SER A 191 -15.50 -4.63 -23.44
CA SER A 191 -15.04 -4.03 -22.17
C SER A 191 -13.54 -4.16 -21.96
N GLN A 192 -12.93 -5.30 -22.31
CA GLN A 192 -11.51 -5.55 -22.09
C GLN A 192 -10.63 -4.71 -23.02
N LYS A 193 -11.05 -4.55 -24.28
CA LYS A 193 -10.33 -3.66 -25.20
C LYS A 193 -10.46 -2.20 -24.76
N ARG A 194 -11.66 -1.79 -24.34
CA ARG A 194 -11.94 -0.43 -23.89
C ARG A 194 -11.02 -0.02 -22.74
N GLU A 195 -10.93 -0.85 -21.71
CA GLU A 195 -10.05 -0.64 -20.56
C GLU A 195 -8.57 -0.52 -20.97
N LYS A 196 -8.05 -1.47 -21.76
CA LYS A 196 -6.66 -1.43 -22.24
C LYS A 196 -6.35 -0.19 -23.08
N TYR A 197 -7.28 0.27 -23.91
CA TYR A 197 -7.11 1.50 -24.68
C TYR A 197 -7.18 2.73 -23.79
N ALA A 198 -8.09 2.75 -22.81
CA ALA A 198 -8.23 3.84 -21.87
C ALA A 198 -6.97 4.04 -21.04
N ASP A 199 -6.35 2.96 -20.54
CA ASP A 199 -5.10 3.01 -19.77
C ASP A 199 -3.91 3.45 -20.62
N ARG A 200 -3.78 2.92 -21.85
CA ARG A 200 -2.69 3.32 -22.75
C ARG A 200 -2.82 4.77 -23.21
N ALA A 201 -4.04 5.18 -23.55
CA ALA A 201 -4.31 6.55 -23.93
C ALA A 201 -4.13 7.50 -22.74
N SER A 202 -4.53 7.12 -21.53
CA SER A 202 -4.33 7.95 -20.35
C SER A 202 -2.87 8.15 -20.03
N LEU A 203 -2.08 7.08 -20.10
CA LEU A 203 -0.64 7.14 -19.91
C LEU A 203 0.03 8.00 -20.99
N ALA A 204 -0.35 7.83 -22.26
CA ALA A 204 0.19 8.63 -23.36
C ALA A 204 -0.11 10.13 -23.21
N ILE A 205 -1.35 10.48 -22.89
CA ILE A 205 -1.74 11.90 -22.71
C ILE A 205 -1.02 12.50 -21.49
N ARG A 206 -0.93 11.76 -20.37
CA ARG A 206 -0.20 12.22 -19.18
C ARG A 206 1.29 12.41 -19.46
N LEU A 207 1.92 11.52 -20.24
CA LEU A 207 3.34 11.62 -20.56
C LEU A 207 3.67 12.85 -21.42
N VAL A 208 2.74 13.24 -22.31
CA VAL A 208 2.89 14.41 -23.18
C VAL A 208 2.59 15.72 -22.46
N ILE A 209 1.48 15.79 -21.72
CA ILE A 209 0.96 17.05 -21.17
C ILE A 209 1.51 17.36 -19.78
N ALA A 210 1.76 16.31 -18.99
CA ALA A 210 2.11 16.46 -17.59
C ALA A 210 3.04 15.32 -17.14
N PRO A 211 4.26 15.20 -17.73
CA PRO A 211 5.19 14.12 -17.45
C PRO A 211 5.52 14.00 -15.95
N PHE A 212 5.50 15.12 -15.23
CA PHE A 212 5.63 15.14 -13.78
C PHE A 212 4.48 14.42 -13.06
N THR A 213 3.23 14.66 -13.45
CA THR A 213 2.08 13.92 -12.90
C THR A 213 2.06 12.46 -13.33
N ALA A 214 2.57 12.13 -14.52
CA ALA A 214 2.71 10.74 -14.96
C ALA A 214 3.64 9.94 -14.03
N MET A 215 4.77 10.52 -13.63
CA MET A 215 5.69 9.88 -12.67
C MET A 215 5.06 9.63 -11.29
N HIS A 216 4.20 10.53 -10.83
CA HIS A 216 3.51 10.37 -9.54
C HIS A 216 2.29 9.44 -9.59
N THR A 217 1.66 9.26 -10.75
CA THR A 217 0.45 8.44 -10.89
C THR A 217 0.72 7.03 -11.44
N ALA A 218 1.85 6.82 -12.13
CA ALA A 218 2.26 5.51 -12.65
C ALA A 218 2.33 4.38 -11.60
N PRO A 219 2.79 4.60 -10.34
CA PRO A 219 2.81 3.54 -9.32
C PRO A 219 1.42 3.04 -8.92
N HIS A 220 0.35 3.76 -9.30
CA HIS A 220 -1.03 3.41 -8.98
C HIS A 220 -1.82 2.85 -10.17
N ALA A 221 -1.25 2.93 -11.40
CA ALA A 221 -1.87 2.39 -12.61
C ALA A 221 -1.61 0.88 -12.77
N HIS A 222 -0.54 0.35 -12.17
CA HIS A 222 -0.27 -1.09 -12.16
C HIS A 222 -0.96 -1.76 -10.97
N HIS A 223 -1.99 -2.55 -11.29
CA HIS A 223 -2.80 -3.44 -10.42
C HIS A 223 -4.08 -2.86 -9.79
N PRO A 224 -5.22 -2.94 -10.52
CA PRO A 224 -6.55 -2.96 -9.90
C PRO A 224 -6.89 -4.26 -9.15
N GLU A 225 -6.00 -5.26 -9.15
CA GLU A 225 -6.27 -6.57 -8.58
C GLU A 225 -5.68 -6.68 -7.16
N ASN A 226 -6.58 -6.83 -6.17
CA ASN A 226 -6.36 -6.98 -4.73
C ASN A 226 -6.07 -5.72 -3.91
N PRO A 227 -7.12 -4.98 -3.50
CA PRO A 227 -7.10 -4.22 -2.25
C PRO A 227 -6.71 -5.06 -1.02
N GLU A 228 -6.75 -6.40 -1.11
CA GLU A 228 -6.19 -7.32 -0.10
C GLU A 228 -4.68 -7.19 0.06
N LEU A 229 -3.93 -6.73 -0.96
CA LEU A 229 -2.47 -6.59 -0.89
C LEU A 229 -2.01 -5.34 -0.12
N LYS A 230 -2.91 -4.37 0.14
CA LYS A 230 -2.64 -3.16 0.93
C LYS A 230 -3.19 -3.22 2.37
N ILE A 231 -3.65 -4.39 2.81
CA ILE A 231 -3.83 -4.62 4.24
C ILE A 231 -2.42 -4.74 4.81
N ASP A 232 -2.09 -3.89 5.79
CA ASP A 232 -0.81 -3.91 6.51
C ASP A 232 -0.40 -5.37 6.81
N PRO A 233 0.76 -5.85 6.35
CA PRO A 233 1.16 -7.25 6.53
C PRO A 233 1.14 -7.66 8.00
N VAL A 234 1.31 -6.70 8.93
CA VAL A 234 1.19 -6.92 10.38
C VAL A 234 -0.25 -7.25 10.77
N ARG A 235 -1.25 -6.53 10.24
CA ARG A 235 -2.69 -6.83 10.47
C ARG A 235 -3.13 -8.10 9.79
N LEU A 236 -2.64 -8.38 8.58
CA LEU A 236 -2.88 -9.65 7.90
C LEU A 236 -2.26 -10.82 8.67
N GLN A 237 -1.08 -10.63 9.28
CA GLN A 237 -0.48 -11.61 10.18
C GLN A 237 -1.23 -11.74 11.49
N GLU A 238 -1.76 -10.67 12.08
CA GLU A 238 -2.60 -10.73 13.28
C GLU A 238 -3.92 -11.48 13.02
N ILE A 239 -4.58 -11.18 11.90
CA ILE A 239 -5.80 -11.89 11.48
C ILE A 239 -5.46 -13.35 11.14
N ARG A 240 -4.36 -13.59 10.43
CA ARG A 240 -3.90 -14.94 10.11
C ARG A 240 -3.53 -15.71 11.37
N LYS A 241 -2.91 -15.07 12.38
CA LYS A 241 -2.55 -15.68 13.66
C LYS A 241 -3.77 -15.92 14.54
N ASP A 242 -4.73 -15.00 14.62
CA ASP A 242 -5.99 -15.21 15.36
C ASP A 242 -6.86 -16.31 14.71
N VAL A 243 -6.83 -16.42 13.38
CA VAL A 243 -7.41 -17.55 12.65
C VAL A 243 -6.60 -18.82 12.93
N HIS A 244 -5.28 -18.81 12.79
CA HIS A 244 -4.45 -19.99 12.98
C HIS A 244 -4.53 -20.54 14.42
N ASP A 245 -4.50 -19.68 15.43
CA ASP A 245 -4.64 -20.02 16.85
C ASP A 245 -6.06 -20.53 17.18
N LYS A 246 -7.11 -20.05 16.49
CA LYS A 246 -8.47 -20.59 16.60
C LYS A 246 -8.67 -21.92 15.88
N PHE A 247 -7.89 -22.21 14.84
CA PHE A 247 -8.01 -23.42 14.03
C PHE A 247 -7.01 -24.52 14.41
N HIS A 248 -5.96 -24.24 15.16
CA HIS A 248 -5.01 -25.24 15.70
C HIS A 248 -5.59 -26.17 16.79
N GLY A 249 -6.91 -26.15 17.01
CA GLY A 249 -7.63 -27.22 17.70
C GLY A 249 -8.29 -28.24 16.78
N ARG A 250 -8.25 -28.06 15.45
CA ARG A 250 -8.94 -28.93 14.48
C ARG A 250 -8.15 -29.06 13.18
N ASP A 251 -7.59 -30.24 12.96
CA ASP A 251 -7.06 -30.67 11.67
C ASP A 251 -8.17 -30.59 10.61
N ILE A 252 -8.06 -29.63 9.69
CA ILE A 252 -8.86 -29.59 8.46
C ILE A 252 -7.87 -29.75 7.32
N GLU A 253 -7.90 -30.91 6.67
CA GLU A 253 -7.08 -31.23 5.49
C GLU A 253 -7.43 -30.26 4.35
N LEU A 254 -6.42 -29.56 3.84
CA LEU A 254 -6.51 -28.54 2.79
C LEU A 254 -6.67 -29.11 1.35
N SER A 255 -7.09 -30.37 1.20
CA SER A 255 -7.03 -31.09 -0.10
C SER A 255 -8.15 -30.76 -1.09
N ASP A 256 -9.18 -29.99 -0.72
CA ASP A 256 -10.38 -29.84 -1.55
C ASP A 256 -10.48 -28.48 -2.29
N LEU A 257 -9.49 -27.60 -2.21
CA LEU A 257 -9.54 -26.28 -2.85
C LEU A 257 -8.84 -26.19 -4.23
N GLU A 258 -8.10 -27.23 -4.64
CA GLU A 258 -7.38 -27.26 -5.93
C GLU A 258 -8.24 -27.66 -7.14
N THR A 259 -9.50 -28.06 -6.94
CA THR A 259 -10.38 -28.59 -8.00
C THR A 259 -11.22 -27.54 -8.73
N LEU A 260 -11.01 -26.23 -8.50
CA LEU A 260 -11.83 -25.15 -9.10
C LEU A 260 -11.13 -24.28 -10.15
N LEU A 261 -9.95 -24.67 -10.66
CA LEU A 261 -9.37 -24.01 -11.83
C LEU A 261 -9.93 -24.61 -13.14
N PRO A 262 -10.53 -23.80 -14.03
CA PRO A 262 -11.05 -24.30 -15.31
C PRO A 262 -9.90 -24.71 -16.23
N GLN A 263 -9.81 -26.02 -16.52
CA GLN A 263 -8.94 -26.57 -17.55
C GLN A 263 -9.51 -26.25 -18.95
N GLY A 264 -9.20 -25.07 -19.47
CA GLY A 264 -9.36 -24.75 -20.89
C GLY A 264 -8.16 -25.29 -21.69
N ALA A 265 -8.41 -25.88 -22.85
CA ALA A 265 -7.37 -26.43 -23.72
C ALA A 265 -6.39 -25.34 -24.19
N LEU A 266 -5.11 -25.54 -23.92
CA LEU A 266 -4.03 -24.68 -24.38
C LEU A 266 -3.86 -24.81 -25.92
N PRO A 267 -3.66 -23.70 -26.65
CA PRO A 267 -3.26 -23.72 -28.06
C PRO A 267 -1.94 -24.48 -28.23
N ARG A 268 -1.83 -25.30 -29.28
CA ARG A 268 -0.76 -26.30 -29.48
C ARG A 268 0.38 -25.77 -30.36
N ASP A 269 0.60 -24.48 -30.31
CA ASP A 269 1.57 -23.73 -31.10
C ASP A 269 2.61 -23.14 -30.13
N GLY A 270 3.57 -23.99 -29.75
CA GLY A 270 4.64 -23.71 -28.77
C GLY A 270 5.60 -22.55 -29.11
N VAL A 271 5.26 -21.73 -30.10
CA VAL A 271 5.94 -20.46 -30.40
C VAL A 271 5.47 -19.34 -29.46
N GLN A 272 4.23 -19.43 -28.94
CA GLN A 272 3.70 -18.43 -28.02
C GLN A 272 4.30 -18.55 -26.61
N ASP A 273 4.53 -19.79 -26.14
CA ASP A 273 5.05 -20.05 -24.79
C ASP A 273 6.51 -19.59 -24.63
N ASP A 274 7.33 -19.73 -25.67
CA ASP A 274 8.74 -19.26 -25.65
C ASP A 274 8.86 -17.73 -25.66
N TRP A 275 7.94 -17.03 -26.33
CA TRP A 275 7.92 -15.57 -26.31
C TRP A 275 7.49 -15.05 -24.93
N PHE A 276 6.42 -15.61 -24.34
CA PHE A 276 5.99 -15.23 -22.99
C PHE A 276 7.02 -15.57 -21.91
N ALA A 277 7.73 -16.70 -22.02
CA ALA A 277 8.80 -17.06 -21.10
C ALA A 277 9.97 -16.08 -21.17
N ARG A 278 10.38 -15.66 -22.38
CA ARG A 278 11.42 -14.63 -22.56
C ARG A 278 10.98 -13.26 -22.06
N GLU A 279 9.76 -12.84 -22.37
CA GLU A 279 9.29 -11.52 -21.97
C GLU A 279 9.08 -11.45 -20.45
N LYS A 280 8.62 -12.54 -19.82
CA LYS A 280 8.52 -12.65 -18.37
C LYS A 280 9.89 -12.62 -17.69
N SER A 281 10.92 -13.25 -18.28
CA SER A 281 12.28 -13.19 -17.70
C SER A 281 12.89 -11.79 -17.79
N LYS A 282 12.69 -11.08 -18.92
CA LYS A 282 13.13 -9.69 -19.06
C LYS A 282 12.39 -8.75 -18.12
N LEU A 283 11.07 -8.89 -18.01
CA LEU A 283 10.28 -8.06 -17.10
C LEU A 283 10.69 -8.30 -15.64
N SER A 284 11.03 -9.55 -15.28
CA SER A 284 11.54 -9.90 -13.95
C SER A 284 12.90 -9.26 -13.69
N SER A 285 13.85 -9.29 -14.64
CA SER A 285 15.17 -8.67 -14.42
C SER A 285 15.07 -7.14 -14.35
N ASP A 286 14.30 -6.50 -15.22
CA ASP A 286 14.09 -5.05 -15.19
C ASP A 286 13.39 -4.61 -13.89
N PHE A 287 12.49 -5.44 -13.36
CA PHE A 287 11.84 -5.18 -12.08
C PHE A 287 12.79 -5.36 -10.89
N GLU A 288 13.63 -6.39 -10.89
CA GLU A 288 14.66 -6.60 -9.87
C GLU A 288 15.71 -5.48 -9.88
N GLU A 289 16.15 -5.03 -11.05
CA GLU A 289 17.09 -3.90 -11.19
C GLU A 289 16.47 -2.60 -10.64
N ARG A 290 15.21 -2.33 -10.97
CA ARG A 290 14.49 -1.16 -10.42
C ARG A 290 14.26 -1.25 -8.92
N LEU A 291 13.94 -2.43 -8.39
CA LEU A 291 13.81 -2.64 -6.94
C LEU A 291 15.14 -2.39 -6.23
N HIS A 292 16.25 -2.85 -6.82
CA HIS A 292 17.59 -2.61 -6.30
C HIS A 292 17.92 -1.11 -6.30
N ASP A 293 17.65 -0.39 -7.38
CA ASP A 293 17.84 1.06 -7.45
C ASP A 293 16.97 1.82 -6.44
N LEU A 294 15.73 1.38 -6.24
CA LEU A 294 14.82 1.98 -5.26
C LEU A 294 15.32 1.76 -3.83
N ASN A 295 15.82 0.56 -3.52
CA ASN A 295 16.42 0.26 -2.22
C ASN A 295 17.69 1.09 -2.00
N GLN A 296 18.56 1.22 -3.00
CA GLN A 296 19.73 2.10 -2.90
C GLN A 296 19.34 3.57 -2.68
N PHE A 297 18.30 4.05 -3.36
CA PHE A 297 17.80 5.40 -3.15
C PHE A 297 17.24 5.60 -1.74
N ALA A 298 16.49 4.62 -1.23
CA ALA A 298 15.96 4.64 0.14
C ALA A 298 17.10 4.64 1.19
N GLU A 299 18.11 3.79 1.00
CA GLU A 299 19.29 3.76 1.87
C GLU A 299 20.05 5.09 1.86
N ARG A 300 20.26 5.70 0.68
CA ARG A 300 20.88 7.04 0.59
C ARG A 300 20.07 8.10 1.33
N ARG A 301 18.74 8.07 1.21
CA ARG A 301 17.85 9.00 1.92
C ARG A 301 17.88 8.81 3.44
N ILE A 302 18.00 7.58 3.91
CA ILE A 302 18.14 7.28 5.35
C ILE A 302 19.50 7.79 5.85
N ALA A 303 20.58 7.57 5.10
CA ALA A 303 21.91 8.08 5.45
C ALA A 303 21.97 9.62 5.46
N GLU A 304 21.34 10.29 4.49
CA GLU A 304 21.21 11.76 4.47
C GLU A 304 20.45 12.28 5.71
N ARG A 305 19.41 11.57 6.15
CA ARG A 305 18.66 11.97 7.36
C ARG A 305 19.47 11.76 8.63
N LEU A 306 20.15 10.62 8.76
CA LEU A 306 21.01 10.34 9.91
C LEU A 306 22.13 11.38 10.04
N THR A 307 22.79 11.73 8.93
CA THR A 307 23.83 12.78 8.93
C THR A 307 23.26 14.17 9.25
N ALA A 308 22.06 14.49 8.78
CA ALA A 308 21.39 15.74 9.15
C ALA A 308 21.01 15.79 10.64
N ASP A 309 20.53 14.68 11.21
CA ASP A 309 20.17 14.58 12.62
C ASP A 309 21.41 14.64 13.52
N GLU A 310 22.51 13.98 13.14
CA GLU A 310 23.80 14.12 13.83
C GLU A 310 24.30 15.57 13.82
N ALA A 311 24.20 16.27 12.68
CA ALA A 311 24.57 17.67 12.58
C ALA A 311 23.69 18.58 13.47
N ARG A 312 22.40 18.26 13.62
CA ARG A 312 21.50 18.99 14.53
C ARG A 312 21.86 18.76 15.99
N LEU A 313 22.16 17.51 16.37
CA LEU A 313 22.59 17.20 17.74
C LEU A 313 23.90 17.92 18.09
N GLN A 314 24.87 17.95 17.16
CA GLN A 314 26.12 18.72 17.37
C GLN A 314 25.87 20.22 17.49
N ALA A 315 24.92 20.78 16.74
CA ALA A 315 24.55 22.18 16.85
C ALA A 315 23.87 22.50 18.19
N GLU A 316 22.97 21.63 18.66
CA GLU A 316 22.32 21.75 19.97
C GLU A 316 23.31 21.60 21.13
N GLU A 317 24.28 20.69 21.02
CA GLU A 317 25.36 20.53 22.00
C GLU A 317 26.23 21.79 22.07
N ALA A 318 26.63 22.34 20.92
CA ALA A 318 27.40 23.59 20.86
C ALA A 318 26.61 24.81 21.38
N GLU A 319 25.29 24.85 21.20
CA GLU A 319 24.43 25.88 21.78
C GLU A 319 24.34 25.75 23.30
N ASN A 320 24.16 24.53 23.81
CA ASN A 320 24.15 24.26 25.25
C ASN A 320 25.49 24.62 25.92
N GLU A 321 26.62 24.32 25.29
CA GLU A 321 27.94 24.73 25.80
C GLU A 321 28.07 26.27 25.85
N ARG A 322 27.53 26.98 24.87
CA ARG A 322 27.51 28.45 24.86
C ARG A 322 26.63 29.02 25.97
N LEU A 323 25.46 28.44 26.21
CA LEU A 323 24.57 28.84 27.31
C LEU A 323 25.23 28.57 28.66
N ALA A 324 25.84 27.40 28.85
CA ALA A 324 26.57 27.07 30.09
C ALA A 324 27.75 28.03 30.34
N ALA A 325 28.50 28.41 29.30
CA ALA A 325 29.56 29.39 29.41
C ALA A 325 29.03 30.80 29.79
N ALA A 326 27.90 31.21 29.22
CA ALA A 326 27.26 32.48 29.54
C ALA A 326 26.72 32.51 30.99
N GLU A 327 26.11 31.42 31.46
CA GLU A 327 25.67 31.27 32.86
C GLU A 327 26.86 31.31 33.83
N ALA A 328 27.98 30.67 33.48
CA ALA A 328 29.20 30.72 34.29
C ALA A 328 29.76 32.16 34.38
N GLU A 329 29.76 32.93 33.29
CA GLU A 329 30.17 34.34 33.30
C GLU A 329 29.23 35.20 34.18
N GLU A 330 27.93 34.93 34.13
CA GLU A 330 26.95 35.64 34.98
C GLU A 330 27.18 35.34 36.46
N LEU A 331 27.45 34.09 36.83
CA LEU A 331 27.77 33.72 38.22
C LEU A 331 29.03 34.42 38.74
N VAL A 332 30.09 34.48 37.92
CA VAL A 332 31.31 35.23 38.27
C VAL A 332 31.00 36.71 38.47
N ARG A 333 30.19 37.33 37.60
CA ARG A 333 29.80 38.73 37.73
C ARG A 333 28.97 39.00 38.99
N ILE A 334 28.11 38.05 39.37
CA ILE A 334 27.33 38.14 40.62
C ILE A 334 28.26 38.06 41.83
N GLU A 335 29.23 37.13 41.82
CA GLU A 335 30.21 36.98 42.91
C GLU A 335 31.08 38.23 43.09
N GLU A 336 31.60 38.81 41.99
CA GLU A 336 32.31 40.09 42.02
C GLU A 336 31.43 41.24 42.54
N GLY A 337 30.14 41.23 42.21
CA GLY A 337 29.17 42.19 42.74
C GLY A 337 28.95 42.07 44.25
N PHE A 338 28.97 40.85 44.79
CA PHE A 338 28.85 40.61 46.23
C PHE A 338 30.07 41.12 47.01
N ASP A 339 31.28 40.95 46.47
CA ASP A 339 32.50 41.44 47.10
C ASP A 339 32.50 42.98 47.21
N LEU A 340 32.08 43.67 46.14
CA LEU A 340 31.97 45.13 46.13
C LEU A 340 30.96 45.65 47.16
N VAL A 341 29.78 45.02 47.23
CA VAL A 341 28.75 45.39 48.23
C VAL A 341 29.22 45.06 49.65
N GLY A 342 29.93 43.94 49.82
CA GLY A 342 30.53 43.55 51.09
C GLY A 342 31.53 44.59 51.61
N ASP A 343 32.43 45.05 50.74
CA ASP A 343 33.42 46.09 51.06
C ASP A 343 32.77 47.44 51.37
N GLU A 344 31.71 47.82 50.64
CA GLU A 344 30.95 49.05 50.89
C GLU A 344 30.25 49.00 52.26
N LEU A 345 29.59 47.88 52.59
CA LEU A 345 28.96 47.68 53.90
C LEU A 345 30.00 47.66 55.04
N LEU A 346 31.17 47.08 54.80
CA LEU A 346 32.25 47.03 55.79
C LEU A 346 32.87 48.42 56.01
N ALA A 347 33.00 49.22 54.95
CA ALA A 347 33.42 50.62 55.04
C ALA A 347 32.38 51.48 55.77
N GLU A 348 31.08 51.28 55.48
CA GLU A 348 30.01 51.99 56.17
C GLU A 348 29.96 51.63 57.65
N ALA A 349 30.12 50.34 57.99
CA ALA A 349 30.19 49.87 59.37
C ALA A 349 31.38 50.46 60.14
N LYS A 350 32.57 50.53 59.53
CA LYS A 350 33.74 51.20 60.12
C LYS A 350 33.54 52.70 60.30
N SER A 351 32.79 53.37 59.41
CA SER A 351 32.46 54.80 59.58
C SER A 351 31.49 55.05 60.73
N LYS A 352 30.65 54.04 61.04
CA LYS A 352 29.63 54.09 62.09
C LYS A 352 30.11 53.56 63.44
N GLU A 353 31.35 53.07 63.57
CA GLU A 353 31.92 52.75 64.89
C GLU A 353 31.93 54.03 65.73
N PRO A 354 31.05 54.14 66.74
CA PRO A 354 31.08 55.29 67.61
C PRO A 354 32.41 55.24 68.36
N ASN A 355 33.03 56.39 68.55
CA ASN A 355 34.25 56.55 69.33
C ASN A 355 33.95 56.19 70.81
N VAL A 356 33.85 54.89 71.13
CA VAL A 356 33.57 54.35 72.47
C VAL A 356 34.88 54.30 73.26
N ALA A 357 35.56 55.45 73.35
CA ALA A 357 36.58 55.69 74.37
C ALA A 357 35.99 56.33 75.64
N SER A 358 34.68 56.62 75.67
CA SER A 358 34.07 57.30 76.81
C SER A 358 32.65 56.83 77.11
N ARG A 359 32.49 55.63 77.68
CA ARG A 359 31.36 55.28 78.55
C ARG A 359 31.56 53.92 79.22
N SER A 360 32.57 53.86 80.08
CA SER A 360 32.52 52.99 81.26
C SER A 360 31.62 53.68 82.30
N ARG A 361 30.49 53.04 82.61
CA ARG A 361 29.71 53.06 83.86
C ARG A 361 28.21 53.20 83.62
N ARG A 362 27.49 52.33 84.35
CA ARG A 362 26.05 52.34 84.70
C ARG A 362 25.13 51.91 83.56
N ASP A 363 24.21 50.96 83.67
CA ASP A 363 23.61 50.16 84.76
C ASP A 363 23.11 48.86 84.09
N SER A 364 23.22 47.65 84.64
CA SER A 364 22.49 47.07 85.78
C SER A 364 20.96 46.94 85.56
N ILE A 365 20.53 45.68 85.39
CA ILE A 365 19.26 45.05 85.82
C ILE A 365 18.02 45.14 84.90
N ALA A 366 17.59 43.97 84.40
CA ALA A 366 16.25 43.35 84.56
C ALA A 366 15.99 42.34 83.41
N SER A 367 16.19 41.04 83.63
CA SER A 367 15.13 40.00 83.83
C SER A 367 14.34 39.62 82.55
N VAL A 368 14.56 38.43 81.95
CA VAL A 368 13.76 37.18 82.13
C VAL A 368 12.40 37.31 81.38
N THR A 369 12.01 36.54 80.33
CA THR A 369 11.87 35.07 80.16
C THR A 369 11.37 34.73 78.72
N SER A 370 11.51 33.45 78.30
CA SER A 370 10.51 32.61 77.57
C SER A 370 10.40 32.71 76.03
N VAL A 371 10.99 31.78 75.25
CA VAL A 371 10.47 30.48 74.69
C VAL A 371 9.72 30.60 73.34
N ALA A 372 10.23 29.85 72.33
CA ALA A 372 9.55 29.07 71.27
C ALA A 372 10.45 29.04 70.01
N SER A 373 11.18 27.97 69.69
CA SER A 373 10.73 26.70 69.07
C SER A 373 9.69 26.87 67.95
N VAL A 374 10.14 27.02 66.71
CA VAL A 374 9.41 26.53 65.52
C VAL A 374 10.40 25.95 64.51
N LYS A 375 10.11 24.71 64.13
CA LYS A 375 10.78 23.85 63.16
C LYS A 375 9.81 23.62 62.02
N SER A 376 10.17 23.97 60.78
CA SER A 376 9.64 23.45 59.49
C SER A 376 10.20 24.34 58.38
N ARG A 377 10.66 23.85 57.22
CA ARG A 377 10.45 22.57 56.56
C ARG A 377 11.59 22.35 55.57
#